data_AF-A0A552ASF6-F1
#
_entry.id   AF-A0A552ASF6-F1
#
_cell.length_a   1.000
_cell.length_b   1.000
_cell.length_c   1.000
_cell.angle_alpha   90.00
_cell.angle_beta   90.00
_cell.angle_gamma   90.00
#
_symmetry.space_group_name_H-M   'P 1'
#
loop_
_entity.id
_entity.type
_entity.pdbx_description
1 polymer ?
#
loop_
_entity_poly.entity_id
_entity_poly.type
_entity_poly.pdbx_seq_one_letter_code
_entity_poly.pdbx_strand_id
1 'polypeptide(L)'
;MSRKVTYGDIPRQRTKYLLNALLKFANYEVDNCENLAIKFSWINEKKLKIQAELNALEMLTEKCGQKLESWQIRDALTEYLNEKFLGILEDHRLNNQGKIRTFQITFWQRGHDILTNLRSFDQEWANKSKHQSPAIAAILSSLDEEKQQDYQTYIKDYVKRPPLEENCLKVLQQEQSLLRIRAPHNSGKTRLVNWLVHHLKQDNYQPVIIDCEEEKATIALSCEDLLLSICRTITQELKINESLLDKFWSRPGTPAHKTRRYLEEYVLQPSANPLVFVFEKFDTILETETIGNEICGILRSWHERRSQPWRKLRLIIIHSTEFYSNYDFYASPLIGVGYVASLSDFNAEQVLTFAQVNGINWTLSDVHKVMNLVGGNPYLIKLILVKLQEGKSLEKVLDDALQGREPFQSHFFLLMRYLKSNANLRNIFRQILQKKALTPAQMKGESVQFLERLGLIHKSYDNLEVRCNLYQVYFDDLLD
;
A
#
# COMPACT_ATOMS: atom_id res chain seq x y z
N MET A 1 -17.21 -30.49 24.29
CA MET A 1 -15.87 -30.33 23.68
C MET A 1 -15.60 -28.83 23.57
N SER A 2 -14.63 -28.30 24.31
CA SER A 2 -14.25 -26.89 24.22
C SER A 2 -13.66 -26.62 22.82
N ARG A 3 -14.28 -25.69 22.09
CA ARG A 3 -13.75 -25.23 20.79
C ARG A 3 -12.38 -24.61 21.05
N LYS A 4 -11.34 -25.08 20.36
CA LYS A 4 -9.99 -24.51 20.49
C LYS A 4 -10.04 -23.05 20.01
N VAL A 5 -9.79 -22.11 20.92
CA VAL A 5 -9.75 -20.67 20.60
C VAL A 5 -8.51 -20.40 19.75
N THR A 6 -8.68 -19.65 18.67
CA THR A 6 -7.60 -19.31 17.72
C THR A 6 -7.44 -17.80 17.67
N TYR A 7 -6.20 -17.30 17.64
CA TYR A 7 -5.89 -15.86 17.70
C TYR A 7 -5.43 -15.28 16.35
N GLY A 8 -5.72 -15.98 15.25
CA GLY A 8 -5.32 -15.58 13.89
C GLY A 8 -6.11 -14.39 13.33
N ASP A 9 -5.86 -14.06 12.07
CA ASP A 9 -6.39 -12.86 11.41
C ASP A 9 -7.91 -12.79 11.34
N ILE A 10 -8.58 -13.93 11.11
CA ILE A 10 -10.04 -13.97 10.95
C ILE A 10 -10.74 -13.58 12.27
N PRO A 11 -10.43 -14.21 13.43
CA PRO A 11 -10.91 -13.75 14.74
C PRO A 11 -10.57 -12.30 15.06
N ARG A 12 -9.34 -11.85 14.73
CA ARG A 12 -8.89 -10.47 14.93
C ARG A 12 -9.77 -9.47 14.18
N GLN A 13 -9.93 -9.67 12.87
CA GLN A 13 -10.69 -8.78 12.00
C GLN A 13 -12.17 -8.70 12.43
N ARG A 14 -12.80 -9.83 12.77
CA ARG A 14 -14.19 -9.86 13.25
C ARG A 14 -14.37 -9.08 14.56
N THR A 15 -13.45 -9.27 15.50
CA THR A 15 -13.50 -8.60 16.80
C THR A 15 -13.26 -7.10 16.66
N LYS A 16 -12.29 -6.71 15.83
CA LYS A 16 -12.02 -5.31 15.47
C LYS A 16 -13.23 -4.65 14.83
N TYR A 17 -13.88 -5.37 13.92
CA TYR A 17 -15.05 -4.88 13.20
C TYR A 17 -16.24 -4.63 14.15
N LEU A 18 -16.48 -5.54 15.10
CA LEU A 18 -17.48 -5.34 16.14
C LEU A 18 -17.18 -4.09 16.99
N LEU A 19 -15.93 -3.90 17.44
CA LEU A 19 -15.53 -2.71 18.20
C LEU A 19 -15.74 -1.41 17.41
N ASN A 20 -15.38 -1.41 16.12
CA ASN A 20 -15.61 -0.27 15.23
C ASN A 20 -17.10 0.07 15.12
N ALA A 21 -17.95 -0.95 14.89
CA ALA A 21 -19.39 -0.76 14.79
C ALA A 21 -20.00 -0.18 16.08
N LEU A 22 -19.55 -0.66 17.24
CA LEU A 22 -19.97 -0.14 18.55
C LEU A 22 -19.52 1.31 18.78
N LEU A 23 -18.29 1.64 18.41
CA LEU A 23 -17.75 3.00 18.52
C LEU A 23 -18.49 3.95 17.59
N LYS A 24 -18.69 3.60 16.32
CA LYS A 24 -19.45 4.41 15.36
C LYS A 24 -20.89 4.64 15.84
N PHE A 25 -21.55 3.60 16.33
CA PHE A 25 -22.90 3.70 16.88
C PHE A 25 -22.96 4.65 18.08
N ALA A 26 -22.01 4.52 19.01
CA ALA A 26 -21.95 5.36 20.22
C ALA A 26 -21.53 6.82 19.96
N ASN A 27 -21.03 7.12 18.75
CA ASN A 27 -20.70 8.47 18.28
C ASN A 27 -21.68 9.00 17.22
N TYR A 28 -22.82 8.32 17.01
CA TYR A 28 -23.85 8.72 16.04
C TYR A 28 -23.35 8.77 14.58
N GLU A 29 -22.36 7.96 14.22
CA GLU A 29 -21.80 7.85 12.86
C GLU A 29 -22.46 6.73 12.02
N VAL A 30 -23.59 6.18 12.49
CA VAL A 30 -24.33 5.13 11.77
C VAL A 30 -25.78 5.56 11.59
N ASP A 31 -26.18 5.72 10.34
CA ASP A 31 -27.53 6.15 9.99
C ASP A 31 -28.58 5.04 10.20
N ASN A 32 -29.82 5.46 10.43
CA ASN A 32 -30.99 4.57 10.49
C ASN A 32 -30.92 3.49 11.59
N CYS A 33 -30.33 3.81 12.75
CA CYS A 33 -30.22 2.89 13.88
C CYS A 33 -31.29 3.06 14.97
N GLU A 34 -32.24 3.98 14.82
CA GLU A 34 -33.26 4.33 15.82
C GLU A 34 -34.13 3.14 16.25
N ASN A 35 -34.33 2.16 15.37
CA ASN A 35 -35.12 0.96 15.62
C ASN A 35 -34.32 -0.22 16.18
N LEU A 36 -33.00 -0.07 16.38
CA LEU A 36 -32.18 -1.15 16.93
C LEU A 36 -32.39 -1.25 18.44
N ALA A 37 -32.57 -2.47 18.94
CA ALA A 37 -32.64 -2.74 20.38
C ALA A 37 -31.25 -2.68 21.05
N ILE A 38 -30.58 -1.53 20.93
CA ILE A 38 -29.26 -1.22 21.46
C ILE A 38 -29.37 0.09 22.23
N LYS A 39 -29.10 0.05 23.54
CA LYS A 39 -28.93 1.23 24.38
C LYS A 39 -27.46 1.38 24.72
N PHE A 40 -26.96 2.60 24.73
CA PHE A 40 -25.59 2.88 25.18
C PHE A 40 -25.55 4.11 26.07
N SER A 41 -24.50 4.19 26.88
CA SER A 41 -24.16 5.38 27.67
C SER A 41 -22.66 5.40 27.93
N TRP A 42 -22.05 6.58 27.82
CA TRP A 42 -20.66 6.78 28.23
C TRP A 42 -20.62 6.95 29.76
N ILE A 43 -19.90 6.05 30.45
CA ILE A 43 -19.66 6.15 31.89
C ILE A 43 -18.62 7.23 32.16
N ASN A 44 -17.60 7.31 31.29
CA ASN A 44 -16.61 8.37 31.23
C ASN A 44 -16.10 8.48 29.78
N GLU A 45 -15.13 9.36 29.54
CA GLU A 45 -14.60 9.60 28.19
C GLU A 45 -14.05 8.35 27.48
N LYS A 46 -13.67 7.29 28.20
CA LYS A 46 -13.09 6.06 27.65
C LYS A 46 -13.93 4.79 27.87
N LYS A 47 -14.98 4.85 28.68
CA LYS A 47 -15.73 3.66 29.11
C LYS A 47 -17.16 3.71 28.63
N LEU A 48 -17.51 2.79 27.74
CA LEU A 48 -18.82 2.68 27.11
C LEU A 48 -19.61 1.53 27.72
N LYS A 49 -20.83 1.82 28.21
CA LYS A 49 -21.80 0.80 28.62
C LYS A 49 -22.77 0.55 27.48
N ILE A 50 -22.97 -0.73 27.13
CA ILE A 50 -23.89 -1.17 26.10
C ILE A 50 -24.88 -2.17 26.70
N GLN A 51 -26.15 -2.02 26.33
CA GLN A 51 -27.23 -2.95 26.61
C GLN A 51 -27.92 -3.31 25.29
N ALA A 52 -27.74 -4.54 24.82
CA ALA A 52 -28.19 -4.95 23.49
C ALA A 52 -28.56 -6.43 23.39
N GLU A 53 -29.47 -6.78 22.47
CA GLU A 53 -29.65 -8.16 22.02
C GLU A 53 -28.58 -8.54 20.97
N LEU A 54 -28.23 -9.82 20.86
CA LEU A 54 -27.26 -10.28 19.85
C LEU A 54 -27.71 -9.95 18.43
N ASN A 55 -29.00 -10.18 18.10
CA ASN A 55 -29.57 -9.84 16.79
C ASN A 55 -29.46 -8.33 16.48
N ALA A 56 -29.63 -7.47 17.48
CA ALA A 56 -29.46 -6.04 17.29
C ALA A 56 -28.00 -5.68 16.94
N LEU A 57 -27.03 -6.35 17.56
CA LEU A 57 -25.61 -6.21 17.21
C LEU A 57 -25.29 -6.74 15.80
N GLU A 58 -25.93 -7.82 15.35
CA GLU A 58 -25.80 -8.29 13.95
C GLU A 58 -26.28 -7.22 12.97
N MET A 59 -27.48 -6.68 13.20
CA MET A 59 -28.04 -5.61 12.37
C MET A 59 -27.17 -4.34 12.37
N LEU A 60 -26.55 -4.01 13.52
CA LEU A 60 -25.60 -2.90 13.60
C LEU A 60 -24.35 -3.16 12.74
N THR A 61 -23.78 -4.36 12.81
CA THR A 61 -22.60 -4.73 12.01
C THR A 61 -22.90 -4.70 10.51
N GLU A 62 -24.08 -5.20 10.12
CA GLU A 62 -24.60 -5.19 8.75
C GLU A 62 -24.73 -3.76 8.22
N LYS A 63 -25.29 -2.83 9.01
CA LYS A 63 -25.38 -1.40 8.66
C LYS A 63 -24.02 -0.73 8.49
N CYS A 64 -22.96 -1.25 9.13
CA CYS A 64 -21.60 -0.73 8.99
C CYS A 64 -20.85 -1.30 7.76
N GLY A 65 -21.46 -2.23 7.00
CA GLY A 65 -20.89 -2.79 5.76
C GLY A 65 -20.60 -4.30 5.74
N GLN A 66 -20.68 -5.00 6.89
CA GLN A 66 -20.42 -6.44 7.02
C GLN A 66 -21.27 -7.03 8.15
N LYS A 67 -22.15 -7.97 7.80
CA LYS A 67 -22.96 -8.72 8.79
C LYS A 67 -22.09 -9.74 9.52
N LEU A 68 -21.95 -9.58 10.84
CA LEU A 68 -21.41 -10.63 11.71
C LEU A 68 -22.52 -11.53 12.21
N GLU A 69 -22.26 -12.84 12.28
CA GLU A 69 -23.19 -13.82 12.83
C GLU A 69 -23.20 -13.79 14.37
N SER A 70 -24.31 -14.17 14.99
CA SER A 70 -24.49 -14.20 16.46
C SER A 70 -23.38 -14.93 17.20
N TRP A 71 -22.88 -16.02 16.63
CA TRP A 71 -21.80 -16.78 17.23
C TRP A 71 -20.45 -16.05 17.12
N GLN A 72 -20.21 -15.27 16.06
CA GLN A 72 -19.00 -14.46 15.89
C GLN A 72 -18.99 -13.29 16.89
N ILE A 73 -20.14 -12.63 17.06
CA ILE A 73 -20.33 -11.58 18.06
C ILE A 73 -20.16 -12.16 19.46
N ARG A 74 -20.70 -13.36 19.70
CA ARG A 74 -20.51 -14.06 20.97
C ARG A 74 -19.04 -14.34 21.23
N ASP A 75 -18.32 -14.95 20.29
CA ASP A 75 -16.88 -15.24 20.42
C ASP A 75 -16.08 -13.95 20.68
N ALA A 76 -16.38 -12.86 19.97
CA ALA A 76 -15.78 -11.54 20.22
C ALA A 76 -15.94 -11.08 21.66
N LEU A 77 -17.16 -11.10 22.18
CA LEU A 77 -17.45 -10.64 23.54
C LEU A 77 -16.92 -11.59 24.63
N THR A 78 -16.94 -12.91 24.40
CA THR A 78 -16.65 -13.91 25.44
C THR A 78 -15.25 -14.48 25.42
N GLU A 79 -14.57 -14.53 24.27
CA GLU A 79 -13.25 -15.14 24.12
C GLU A 79 -12.13 -14.11 23.93
N TYR A 80 -12.41 -13.02 23.20
CA TYR A 80 -11.37 -12.08 22.77
C TYR A 80 -11.35 -10.77 23.55
N LEU A 81 -12.51 -10.16 23.82
CA LEU A 81 -12.59 -8.88 24.55
C LEU A 81 -12.52 -9.04 26.07
N ASN A 82 -12.71 -10.27 26.56
CA ASN A 82 -12.79 -10.60 27.98
C ASN A 82 -11.49 -10.31 28.76
N GLU A 83 -11.56 -10.48 30.08
CA GLU A 83 -10.41 -10.34 31.00
C GLU A 83 -9.20 -11.23 30.66
N LYS A 84 -9.42 -12.41 30.06
CA LYS A 84 -8.39 -13.42 29.79
C LYS A 84 -7.54 -13.11 28.56
N PHE A 85 -8.03 -12.32 27.61
CA PHE A 85 -7.28 -11.89 26.44
C PHE A 85 -7.10 -10.38 26.44
N LEU A 86 -7.93 -9.59 25.75
CA LEU A 86 -7.68 -8.14 25.65
C LEU A 86 -7.90 -7.38 26.95
N GLY A 87 -8.75 -7.87 27.85
CA GLY A 87 -8.97 -7.28 29.16
C GLY A 87 -9.77 -5.97 29.14
N ILE A 88 -10.49 -5.71 28.04
CA ILE A 88 -11.21 -4.44 27.85
C ILE A 88 -12.70 -4.53 28.12
N LEU A 89 -13.27 -5.74 28.23
CA LEU A 89 -14.70 -5.95 28.45
C LEU A 89 -14.99 -6.46 29.87
N GLU A 90 -15.91 -5.76 30.55
CA GLU A 90 -16.54 -6.19 31.78
C GLU A 90 -17.99 -6.63 31.49
N ASP A 91 -18.31 -7.87 31.84
CA ASP A 91 -19.64 -8.44 31.63
C ASP A 91 -20.51 -8.24 32.89
N HIS A 92 -21.63 -7.53 32.75
CA HIS A 92 -22.51 -7.14 33.86
C HIS A 92 -23.88 -7.83 33.75
N ARG A 93 -23.92 -9.09 33.30
CA ARG A 93 -25.14 -9.92 33.27
C ARG A 93 -25.70 -10.13 34.69
N LEU A 94 -26.89 -9.57 34.97
CA LEU A 94 -27.55 -9.70 36.29
C LEU A 94 -28.25 -11.04 36.53
N ASN A 95 -28.46 -11.89 35.52
CA ASN A 95 -28.89 -13.29 35.66
C ASN A 95 -28.82 -13.96 34.26
N ASN A 96 -28.32 -15.19 34.18
CA ASN A 96 -27.97 -15.91 32.94
C ASN A 96 -29.16 -16.32 32.02
N GLN A 97 -30.31 -15.63 32.07
CA GLN A 97 -31.53 -16.01 31.34
C GLN A 97 -32.18 -14.90 30.49
N GLY A 98 -31.55 -13.73 30.34
CA GLY A 98 -32.08 -12.64 29.51
C GLY A 98 -31.57 -12.64 28.06
N LYS A 99 -32.44 -12.29 27.08
CA LYS A 99 -32.05 -12.02 25.68
C LYS A 99 -31.11 -10.81 25.54
N ILE A 100 -31.17 -9.88 26.49
CA ILE A 100 -30.43 -8.62 26.49
C ILE A 100 -29.13 -8.77 27.28
N ARG A 101 -28.00 -8.48 26.63
CA ARG A 101 -26.66 -8.47 27.23
C ARG A 101 -26.31 -7.06 27.70
N THR A 102 -25.79 -6.93 28.92
CA THR A 102 -25.23 -5.67 29.44
C THR A 102 -23.75 -5.85 29.68
N PHE A 103 -22.92 -5.05 29.03
CA PHE A 103 -21.47 -5.10 29.17
C PHE A 103 -20.88 -3.69 29.07
N GLN A 104 -19.66 -3.54 29.60
CA GLN A 104 -18.90 -2.29 29.53
C GLN A 104 -17.60 -2.54 28.80
N ILE A 105 -17.21 -1.65 27.89
CA ILE A 105 -15.93 -1.70 27.19
C ILE A 105 -15.12 -0.47 27.62
N THR A 106 -13.90 -0.71 28.09
CA THR A 106 -12.92 0.32 28.41
C THR A 106 -11.94 0.45 27.26
N PHE A 107 -11.98 1.58 26.56
CA PHE A 107 -11.13 1.88 25.43
C PHE A 107 -9.79 2.51 25.85
N TRP A 108 -8.77 2.42 24.99
CA TRP A 108 -7.44 2.98 25.26
C TRP A 108 -7.44 4.52 25.22
N GLN A 109 -8.25 5.10 24.35
CA GLN A 109 -8.44 6.54 24.15
C GLN A 109 -9.90 6.95 24.32
N ARG A 110 -10.19 8.24 24.11
CA ARG A 110 -11.54 8.77 24.22
C ARG A 110 -12.47 8.11 23.21
N GLY A 111 -13.75 8.03 23.52
CA GLY A 111 -14.75 7.34 22.71
C GLY A 111 -14.88 7.84 21.28
N HIS A 112 -14.65 9.14 21.04
CA HIS A 112 -14.67 9.74 19.72
C HIS A 112 -13.39 9.49 18.91
N ASP A 113 -12.29 9.05 19.55
CA ASP A 113 -11.03 8.71 18.88
C ASP A 113 -11.09 7.29 18.30
N ILE A 114 -12.08 7.02 17.44
CA ILE A 114 -12.40 5.68 16.93
C ILE A 114 -11.16 5.03 16.30
N LEU A 115 -10.46 5.76 15.44
CA LEU A 115 -9.25 5.27 14.76
C LEU A 115 -8.15 4.86 15.73
N THR A 116 -7.87 5.69 16.74
CA THR A 116 -6.80 5.42 17.71
C THR A 116 -7.14 4.24 18.59
N ASN A 117 -8.42 4.04 18.93
CA ASN A 117 -8.88 2.85 19.64
C ASN A 117 -8.73 1.58 18.79
N LEU A 118 -9.00 1.63 17.49
CA LEU A 118 -8.82 0.49 16.59
C LEU A 118 -7.33 0.17 16.33
N ARG A 119 -6.46 1.18 16.28
CA ARG A 119 -4.99 1.00 16.28
C ARG A 119 -4.51 0.32 17.57
N SER A 120 -4.97 0.82 18.72
CA SER A 120 -4.61 0.27 20.04
C SER A 120 -5.09 -1.18 20.19
N PHE A 121 -6.25 -1.51 19.63
CA PHE A 121 -6.72 -2.88 19.52
C PHE A 121 -5.75 -3.78 18.74
N ASP A 122 -5.27 -3.36 17.55
CA ASP A 122 -4.35 -4.19 16.76
C ASP A 122 -3.02 -4.41 17.47
N GLN A 123 -2.50 -3.36 18.10
CA GLN A 123 -1.26 -3.42 18.88
C GLN A 123 -1.41 -4.37 20.07
N GLU A 124 -2.48 -4.23 20.86
CA GLU A 124 -2.73 -5.09 22.02
C GLU A 124 -3.00 -6.54 21.59
N TRP A 125 -3.73 -6.75 20.49
CA TRP A 125 -3.93 -8.08 19.91
C TRP A 125 -2.61 -8.72 19.49
N ALA A 126 -1.74 -7.97 18.79
CA ALA A 126 -0.43 -8.46 18.37
C ALA A 126 0.45 -8.80 19.57
N ASN A 127 0.48 -7.94 20.59
CA ASN A 127 1.29 -8.15 21.79
C ASN A 127 0.83 -9.38 22.58
N LYS A 128 -0.47 -9.53 22.80
CA LYS A 128 -1.01 -10.67 23.54
C LYS A 128 -1.02 -11.96 22.75
N SER A 129 -1.17 -11.91 21.42
CA SER A 129 -1.08 -13.11 20.57
C SER A 129 0.35 -13.66 20.45
N LYS A 130 1.39 -12.82 20.52
CA LYS A 130 2.82 -13.24 20.60
C LYS A 130 3.11 -14.13 21.80
N HIS A 131 2.51 -13.84 22.96
CA HIS A 131 2.74 -14.58 24.19
C HIS A 131 1.88 -15.85 24.33
N GLN A 132 0.84 -16.02 23.51
CA GLN A 132 -0.11 -17.13 23.64
C GLN A 132 0.00 -18.19 22.54
N SER A 133 0.76 -17.96 21.45
CA SER A 133 0.86 -18.94 20.36
C SER A 133 2.26 -19.05 19.73
N PRO A 134 2.98 -20.17 19.95
CA PRO A 134 4.23 -20.50 19.24
C PRO A 134 4.09 -20.51 17.71
N ALA A 135 2.88 -20.80 17.20
CA ALA A 135 2.60 -20.81 15.77
C ALA A 135 2.60 -19.41 15.15
N ILE A 136 2.20 -18.36 15.88
CA ILE A 136 2.22 -16.97 15.36
C ILE A 136 3.65 -16.43 15.35
N ALA A 137 4.46 -16.76 16.36
CA ALA A 137 5.90 -16.45 16.35
C ALA A 137 6.60 -17.13 15.17
N ALA A 138 6.26 -18.40 14.89
CA ALA A 138 6.77 -19.14 13.73
C ALA A 138 6.26 -18.57 12.39
N ILE A 139 5.01 -18.09 12.32
CA ILE A 139 4.46 -17.43 11.13
C ILE A 139 5.15 -16.08 10.87
N LEU A 140 5.40 -15.29 11.91
CA LEU A 140 6.10 -14.00 11.75
C LEU A 140 7.56 -14.19 11.35
N SER A 141 8.26 -15.18 11.92
CA SER A 141 9.61 -15.54 11.47
C SER A 141 9.60 -16.09 10.05
N SER A 142 8.59 -16.89 9.66
CA SER A 142 8.48 -17.38 8.28
C SER A 142 8.12 -16.26 7.30
N LEU A 143 7.36 -15.24 7.72
CA LEU A 143 7.06 -14.05 6.90
C LEU A 143 8.31 -13.17 6.71
N ASP A 144 9.16 -13.05 7.73
CA ASP A 144 10.46 -12.37 7.60
C ASP A 144 11.42 -13.16 6.69
N GLU A 145 11.45 -14.49 6.82
CA GLU A 145 12.19 -15.39 5.91
C GLU A 145 11.66 -15.34 4.47
N GLU A 146 10.34 -15.29 4.28
CA GLU A 146 9.67 -15.18 2.98
C GLU A 146 9.97 -13.82 2.33
N LYS A 147 9.90 -12.71 3.08
CA LYS A 147 10.37 -11.38 2.62
C LYS A 147 11.84 -11.39 2.21
N GLN A 148 12.69 -12.08 2.97
CA GLN A 148 14.13 -12.16 2.69
C GLN A 148 14.42 -13.05 1.47
N GLN A 149 13.66 -14.12 1.29
CA GLN A 149 13.73 -15.01 0.13
C GLN A 149 13.24 -14.32 -1.15
N ASP A 150 12.14 -13.57 -1.06
CA ASP A 150 11.65 -12.70 -2.13
C ASP A 150 12.69 -11.65 -2.51
N TYR A 151 13.31 -11.00 -1.51
CA TYR A 151 14.37 -10.02 -1.73
C TYR A 151 15.58 -10.58 -2.50
N GLN A 152 16.06 -11.77 -2.13
CA GLN A 152 17.15 -12.44 -2.85
C GLN A 152 16.74 -12.83 -4.27
N THR A 153 15.50 -13.27 -4.46
CA THR A 153 14.95 -13.60 -5.77
C THR A 153 14.83 -12.35 -6.66
N TYR A 154 14.42 -11.22 -6.11
CA TYR A 154 14.31 -9.96 -6.85
C TYR A 154 15.66 -9.46 -7.37
N ILE A 155 16.74 -9.65 -6.60
CA ILE A 155 18.10 -9.27 -7.00
C ILE A 155 18.63 -10.22 -8.08
N LYS A 156 18.42 -11.53 -7.92
CA LYS A 156 18.90 -12.53 -8.89
C LYS A 156 18.31 -12.34 -10.28
N ASP A 157 17.02 -12.03 -10.35
CA ASP A 157 16.30 -11.81 -11.62
C ASP A 157 16.37 -10.34 -12.11
N TYR A 158 17.21 -9.50 -11.51
CA TYR A 158 17.32 -8.10 -11.90
C TYR A 158 18.12 -7.92 -13.20
N VAL A 159 17.50 -7.27 -14.19
CA VAL A 159 18.18 -6.89 -15.44
C VAL A 159 18.47 -5.40 -15.42
N LYS A 160 19.75 -5.06 -15.58
CA LYS A 160 20.23 -3.68 -15.57
C LYS A 160 19.72 -2.89 -16.78
N ARG A 161 19.56 -1.58 -16.59
CA ARG A 161 19.23 -0.60 -17.62
C ARG A 161 20.29 0.52 -17.67
N PRO A 162 21.55 0.21 -18.04
CA PRO A 162 22.61 1.21 -18.02
C PRO A 162 22.27 2.41 -18.91
N PRO A 163 22.62 3.64 -18.51
CA PRO A 163 23.39 4.00 -17.31
C PRO A 163 22.50 4.34 -16.08
N LEU A 164 21.25 3.86 -16.04
CA LEU A 164 20.25 4.27 -15.04
C LEU A 164 20.72 3.96 -13.62
N GLU A 165 21.19 2.74 -13.39
CA GLU A 165 21.65 2.28 -12.08
C GLU A 165 22.83 3.13 -11.57
N GLU A 166 23.83 3.35 -12.41
CA GLU A 166 25.01 4.12 -12.05
C GLU A 166 24.65 5.57 -11.72
N ASN A 167 23.74 6.17 -12.48
CA ASN A 167 23.26 7.52 -12.22
C ASN A 167 22.47 7.60 -10.90
N CYS A 168 21.60 6.63 -10.62
CA CYS A 168 20.85 6.58 -9.36
C CYS A 168 21.79 6.47 -8.15
N LEU A 169 22.79 5.59 -8.21
CA LEU A 169 23.78 5.44 -7.13
C LEU A 169 24.60 6.71 -6.94
N LYS A 170 25.07 7.35 -8.01
CA LYS A 170 25.80 8.63 -7.94
C LYS A 170 24.98 9.73 -7.26
N VAL A 171 23.68 9.79 -7.53
CA VAL A 171 22.78 10.74 -6.85
C VAL A 171 22.68 10.41 -5.36
N LEU A 172 22.46 9.15 -5.01
CA LEU A 172 22.28 8.71 -3.61
C LEU A 172 23.54 8.85 -2.74
N GLN A 173 24.72 8.90 -3.36
CA GLN A 173 25.97 9.21 -2.66
C GLN A 173 25.98 10.67 -2.14
N GLN A 174 25.33 11.61 -2.82
CA GLN A 174 25.30 13.03 -2.43
C GLN A 174 24.51 13.26 -1.14
N GLU A 175 24.99 14.16 -0.27
CA GLU A 175 24.25 14.58 0.94
C GLU A 175 22.87 15.12 0.58
N GLN A 176 21.84 14.72 1.34
CA GLN A 176 20.45 15.16 1.16
C GLN A 176 19.92 14.95 -0.26
N SER A 177 20.30 13.85 -0.92
CA SER A 177 19.77 13.55 -2.24
C SER A 177 18.29 13.21 -2.20
N LEU A 178 17.53 13.67 -3.20
CA LEU A 178 16.21 13.15 -3.53
C LEU A 178 16.25 12.47 -4.89
N LEU A 179 16.01 11.17 -4.91
CA LEU A 179 15.84 10.37 -6.11
C LEU A 179 14.35 10.09 -6.32
N ARG A 180 13.83 10.42 -7.50
CA ARG A 180 12.46 10.11 -7.91
C ARG A 180 12.50 9.06 -9.00
N ILE A 181 11.94 7.88 -8.73
CA ILE A 181 11.84 6.79 -9.70
C ILE A 181 10.45 6.82 -10.31
N ARG A 182 10.38 7.10 -11.61
CA ARG A 182 9.13 7.30 -12.36
C ARG A 182 8.98 6.28 -13.48
N ALA A 183 7.90 5.53 -13.47
CA ALA A 183 7.49 4.67 -14.58
C ALA A 183 6.08 4.14 -14.36
N PRO A 184 5.34 3.72 -15.40
CA PRO A 184 4.05 3.06 -15.22
C PRO A 184 4.08 1.86 -14.27
N HIS A 185 2.91 1.42 -13.82
CA HIS A 185 2.76 0.15 -13.10
C HIS A 185 3.46 -0.98 -13.87
N ASN A 186 3.97 -1.95 -13.11
CA ASN A 186 4.56 -3.17 -13.67
C ASN A 186 5.84 -2.96 -14.54
N SER A 187 6.46 -1.77 -14.51
CA SER A 187 7.72 -1.48 -15.23
C SER A 187 8.99 -1.92 -14.48
N GLY A 188 8.87 -2.51 -13.29
CA GLY A 188 10.03 -2.97 -12.49
C GLY A 188 10.66 -1.91 -11.58
N LYS A 189 9.90 -0.89 -11.15
CA LYS A 189 10.37 0.15 -10.22
C LYS A 189 10.85 -0.42 -8.89
N THR A 190 10.04 -1.25 -8.23
CA THR A 190 10.38 -1.92 -6.97
C THR A 190 11.61 -2.82 -7.12
N ARG A 191 11.79 -3.47 -8.28
CA ARG A 191 13.00 -4.25 -8.56
C ARG A 191 14.26 -3.38 -8.61
N LEU A 192 14.21 -2.21 -9.27
CA LEU A 192 15.31 -1.24 -9.26
C LEU A 192 15.60 -0.76 -7.82
N VAL A 193 14.57 -0.46 -7.04
CA VAL A 193 14.75 -0.03 -5.65
C VAL A 193 15.39 -1.13 -4.80
N ASN A 194 14.94 -2.37 -4.90
CA ASN A 194 15.56 -3.48 -4.19
C ASN A 194 17.04 -3.64 -4.57
N TRP A 195 17.36 -3.49 -5.86
CA TRP A 195 18.74 -3.48 -6.35
C TRP A 195 19.56 -2.31 -5.78
N LEU A 196 19.01 -1.09 -5.74
CA LEU A 196 19.68 0.09 -5.16
C LEU A 196 19.90 -0.09 -3.65
N VAL A 197 18.86 -0.50 -2.92
CA VAL A 197 18.88 -0.80 -1.49
C VAL A 197 19.93 -1.85 -1.16
N HIS A 198 20.09 -2.87 -2.01
CA HIS A 198 21.13 -3.89 -1.83
C HIS A 198 22.53 -3.29 -1.86
N HIS A 199 22.83 -2.47 -2.87
CA HIS A 199 24.13 -1.83 -3.01
C HIS A 199 24.38 -0.80 -1.90
N LEU A 200 23.37 0.01 -1.55
CA LEU A 200 23.46 0.98 -0.45
C LEU A 200 23.78 0.32 0.90
N LYS A 201 23.21 -0.86 1.19
CA LYS A 201 23.52 -1.61 2.41
C LYS A 201 24.99 -2.04 2.46
N GLN A 202 25.61 -2.36 1.32
CA GLN A 202 27.04 -2.68 1.24
C GLN A 202 27.91 -1.47 1.57
N ASP A 203 27.43 -0.26 1.27
CA ASP A 203 28.07 1.01 1.59
C ASP A 203 27.69 1.54 3.01
N ASN A 204 27.17 0.67 3.89
CA ASN A 204 26.74 0.96 5.27
C ASN A 204 25.54 1.92 5.41
N TYR A 205 24.79 2.20 4.35
CA TYR A 205 23.53 2.95 4.48
C TYR A 205 22.46 2.11 5.16
N GLN A 206 21.54 2.78 5.86
CA GLN A 206 20.40 2.14 6.51
C GLN A 206 19.09 2.54 5.80
N PRO A 207 18.60 1.71 4.87
CA PRO A 207 17.35 1.97 4.18
C PRO A 207 16.14 1.56 5.01
N VAL A 208 15.09 2.36 4.96
CA VAL A 208 13.76 2.12 5.52
C VAL A 208 12.76 2.20 4.37
N ILE A 209 12.02 1.11 4.14
CA ILE A 209 11.00 1.04 3.10
C ILE A 209 9.64 1.37 3.72
N ILE A 210 8.94 2.31 3.12
CA ILE A 210 7.65 2.83 3.56
C ILE A 210 6.65 2.57 2.42
N ASP A 211 5.77 1.59 2.61
CA ASP A 211 4.70 1.32 1.66
C ASP A 211 3.54 2.29 1.90
N CYS A 212 3.45 3.31 1.05
CA CYS A 212 2.44 4.37 1.19
C CYS A 212 0.99 3.88 1.00
N GLU A 213 0.79 2.74 0.33
CA GLU A 213 -0.53 2.12 0.24
C GLU A 213 -0.92 1.49 1.58
N GLU A 214 -0.01 0.76 2.23
CA GLU A 214 -0.25 0.20 3.57
C GLU A 214 -0.50 1.31 4.59
N GLU A 215 0.30 2.38 4.57
CA GLU A 215 0.14 3.53 5.48
C GLU A 215 -1.20 4.27 5.25
N LYS A 216 -1.64 4.40 3.99
CA LYS A 216 -2.92 5.03 3.68
C LYS A 216 -4.10 4.12 4.05
N ALA A 217 -4.03 2.84 3.70
CA ALA A 217 -5.08 1.85 3.91
C ALA A 217 -5.29 1.54 5.40
N THR A 218 -4.25 1.69 6.21
CA THR A 218 -4.38 1.51 7.65
C THR A 218 -5.13 2.67 8.29
N ILE A 219 -4.81 3.95 8.06
CA ILE A 219 -5.39 5.03 8.91
C ILE A 219 -5.54 6.45 8.28
N ALA A 220 -5.36 6.71 6.98
CA ALA A 220 -5.27 8.11 6.53
C ALA A 220 -6.63 8.86 6.40
N LEU A 221 -7.14 9.44 7.50
CA LEU A 221 -8.14 10.53 7.47
C LEU A 221 -7.50 11.93 7.41
N SER A 222 -6.20 12.06 7.76
CA SER A 222 -5.48 13.33 7.82
C SER A 222 -3.97 13.20 7.48
N CYS A 223 -3.33 14.32 7.14
CA CYS A 223 -1.87 14.40 6.95
C CYS A 223 -1.11 14.01 8.23
N GLU A 224 -1.62 14.39 9.41
CA GLU A 224 -1.00 14.06 10.70
C GLU A 224 -0.98 12.55 10.94
N ASP A 225 -2.09 11.86 10.67
CA ASP A 225 -2.17 10.41 10.83
C ASP A 225 -1.19 9.66 9.93
N LEU A 226 -1.05 10.13 8.69
CA LEU A 226 -0.13 9.55 7.72
C LEU A 226 1.33 9.74 8.16
N LEU A 227 1.70 10.95 8.59
CA LEU A 227 3.06 11.22 9.09
C LEU A 227 3.38 10.45 10.37
N LEU A 228 2.41 10.29 11.27
CA LEU A 228 2.57 9.46 12.46
C LEU A 228 2.81 8.00 12.09
N SER A 229 2.06 7.49 11.11
CA SER A 229 2.21 6.12 10.61
C SER A 229 3.59 5.90 9.98
N ILE A 230 4.02 6.83 9.12
CA ILE A 230 5.39 6.86 8.57
C ILE A 230 6.44 6.87 9.69
N CYS A 231 6.27 7.70 10.73
CA CYS A 231 7.19 7.73 11.86
C CYS A 231 7.23 6.40 12.63
N ARG A 232 6.08 5.73 12.80
CA ARG A 232 6.01 4.40 13.42
C ARG A 232 6.80 3.38 12.63
N THR A 233 6.61 3.34 11.31
CA THR A 233 7.34 2.43 10.41
C THR A 233 8.85 2.69 10.49
N ILE A 234 9.28 3.96 10.45
CA ILE A 234 10.69 4.33 10.67
C ILE A 234 11.20 3.87 12.03
N THR A 235 10.41 4.05 13.10
CA THR A 235 10.77 3.62 14.46
C THR A 235 11.01 2.11 14.52
N GLN A 236 10.09 1.34 13.93
CA GLN A 236 10.08 -0.12 13.94
C GLN A 236 11.24 -0.69 13.13
N GLU A 237 11.40 -0.23 11.88
CA GLU A 237 12.46 -0.69 10.97
C GLU A 237 13.86 -0.37 11.52
N LEU A 238 14.03 0.78 12.17
CA LEU A 238 15.30 1.15 12.82
C LEU A 238 15.45 0.59 14.23
N LYS A 239 14.48 -0.20 14.72
CA LYS A 239 14.46 -0.80 16.07
C LYS A 239 14.65 0.23 17.19
N ILE A 240 14.12 1.43 16.97
CA ILE A 240 14.08 2.50 17.96
C ILE A 240 12.98 2.17 18.98
N ASN A 241 13.17 2.58 20.24
CA ASN A 241 12.16 2.36 21.29
C ASN A 241 10.86 3.13 20.97
N GLU A 242 9.78 2.39 20.72
CA GLU A 242 8.47 2.94 20.33
C GLU A 242 7.88 3.94 21.32
N SER A 243 8.15 3.77 22.62
CA SER A 243 7.64 4.69 23.67
C SER A 243 8.11 6.14 23.49
N LEU A 244 9.20 6.35 22.76
CA LEU A 244 9.70 7.68 22.44
C LEU A 244 8.79 8.39 21.43
N LEU A 245 8.21 7.67 20.47
CA LEU A 245 7.38 8.29 19.44
C LEU A 245 6.10 8.90 20.05
N ASP A 246 5.40 8.15 20.89
CA ASP A 246 4.15 8.61 21.52
C ASP A 246 4.37 9.86 22.40
N LYS A 247 5.48 9.88 23.15
CA LYS A 247 5.88 11.03 23.97
C LYS A 247 6.16 12.27 23.12
N PHE A 248 6.71 12.10 21.92
CA PHE A 248 7.06 13.22 21.05
C PHE A 248 5.88 13.72 20.22
N TRP A 249 5.01 12.82 19.81
CA TRP A 249 3.85 13.16 19.00
C TRP A 249 2.79 13.96 19.78
N SER A 250 2.71 13.73 21.10
CA SER A 250 1.80 14.46 22.00
C SER A 250 2.18 15.93 22.22
N ARG A 251 3.41 16.34 21.92
CA ARG A 251 3.85 17.74 22.05
C ARG A 251 3.14 18.63 21.01
N PRO A 252 2.82 19.89 21.35
CA PRO A 252 2.15 20.81 20.43
C PRO A 252 3.03 21.15 19.21
N GLY A 253 2.38 21.45 18.10
CA GLY A 253 3.02 21.83 16.83
C GLY A 253 2.22 21.34 15.62
N THR A 254 2.53 21.89 14.44
CA THR A 254 1.97 21.38 13.18
C THR A 254 2.52 19.98 12.89
N PRO A 255 1.83 19.15 12.08
CA PRO A 255 2.30 17.80 11.73
C PRO A 255 3.72 17.79 11.14
N ALA A 256 4.04 18.78 10.29
CA ALA A 256 5.37 18.99 9.74
C ALA A 256 6.43 19.24 10.83
N HIS A 257 6.13 20.09 11.83
CA HIS A 257 7.05 20.39 12.93
C HIS A 257 7.24 19.20 13.86
N LYS A 258 6.17 18.47 14.20
CA LYS A 258 6.24 17.27 15.04
C LYS A 258 7.14 16.22 14.40
N THR A 259 6.89 15.92 13.12
CA THR A 259 7.66 14.94 12.35
C THR A 259 9.11 15.35 12.21
N ARG A 260 9.37 16.60 11.84
CA ARG A 260 10.73 17.14 11.73
C ARG A 260 11.50 16.93 13.04
N ARG A 261 10.94 17.35 14.17
CA ARG A 261 11.60 17.25 15.47
C ARG A 261 11.91 15.80 15.84
N TYR A 262 10.95 14.89 15.63
CA TYR A 262 11.13 13.47 15.87
C TYR A 262 12.29 12.90 15.02
N LEU A 263 12.28 13.17 13.71
CA LEU A 263 13.34 12.72 12.82
C LEU A 263 14.71 13.31 13.18
N GLU A 264 14.75 14.60 13.50
CA GLU A 264 15.98 15.32 13.81
C GLU A 264 16.63 14.77 15.11
N GLU A 265 15.88 14.72 16.21
CA GLU A 265 16.41 14.39 17.54
C GLU A 265 16.60 12.87 17.77
N TYR A 266 15.76 12.00 17.19
CA TYR A 266 15.71 10.58 17.56
C TYR A 266 16.10 9.62 16.45
N VAL A 267 16.01 10.07 15.20
CA VAL A 267 16.28 9.20 14.06
C VAL A 267 17.64 9.56 13.45
N LEU A 268 17.84 10.82 13.08
CA LEU A 268 19.03 11.29 12.36
C LEU A 268 20.21 11.62 13.28
N GLN A 269 19.96 12.28 14.41
CA GLN A 269 21.04 12.65 15.34
C GLN A 269 21.75 11.42 15.94
N PRO A 270 21.04 10.39 16.46
CA PRO A 270 21.68 9.22 17.04
C PRO A 270 22.27 8.25 16.00
N SER A 271 21.83 8.31 14.74
CA SER A 271 22.32 7.41 13.71
C SER A 271 23.79 7.69 13.38
N ALA A 272 24.63 6.65 13.41
CA ALA A 272 26.01 6.73 12.94
C ALA A 272 26.10 6.77 11.40
N ASN A 273 25.13 6.13 10.73
CA ASN A 273 25.15 5.91 9.29
C ASN A 273 24.11 6.78 8.55
N PRO A 274 24.30 7.06 7.25
CA PRO A 274 23.28 7.71 6.44
C PRO A 274 22.00 6.86 6.36
N LEU A 275 20.85 7.51 6.46
CA LEU A 275 19.54 6.87 6.38
C LEU A 275 18.94 7.10 4.99
N VAL A 276 18.27 6.09 4.44
CA VAL A 276 17.57 6.18 3.14
C VAL A 276 16.10 5.88 3.35
N PHE A 277 15.23 6.87 3.22
CA PHE A 277 13.78 6.63 3.27
C PHE A 277 13.26 6.40 1.87
N VAL A 278 12.65 5.24 1.67
CA VAL A 278 12.10 4.78 0.39
C VAL A 278 10.59 4.80 0.48
N PHE A 279 9.95 5.71 -0.25
CA PHE A 279 8.50 5.80 -0.33
C PHE A 279 8.01 5.02 -1.56
N GLU A 280 7.51 3.80 -1.34
CA GLU A 280 6.89 2.98 -2.38
C GLU A 280 5.42 3.32 -2.57
N LYS A 281 4.91 3.09 -3.79
CA LYS A 281 3.50 3.34 -4.16
C LYS A 281 3.03 4.74 -3.75
N PHE A 282 3.89 5.74 -3.91
CA PHE A 282 3.62 7.10 -3.45
C PHE A 282 2.42 7.74 -4.17
N ASP A 283 2.06 7.23 -5.36
CA ASP A 283 0.84 7.59 -6.10
C ASP A 283 -0.40 7.54 -5.21
N THR A 284 -0.46 6.60 -4.26
CA THR A 284 -1.59 6.42 -3.34
C THR A 284 -1.80 7.63 -2.44
N ILE A 285 -0.74 8.30 -1.99
CA ILE A 285 -0.81 9.54 -1.20
C ILE A 285 -1.35 10.70 -2.04
N LEU A 286 -1.05 10.71 -3.34
CA LEU A 286 -1.43 11.79 -4.26
C LEU A 286 -2.91 11.77 -4.65
N GLU A 287 -3.60 10.64 -4.48
CA GLU A 287 -5.02 10.53 -4.79
C GLU A 287 -5.89 11.47 -3.93
N THR A 288 -5.38 11.91 -2.78
CA THR A 288 -6.02 12.95 -1.96
C THR A 288 -5.20 14.23 -2.09
N GLU A 289 -5.62 15.16 -2.96
CA GLU A 289 -4.83 16.33 -3.35
C GLU A 289 -4.31 17.16 -2.16
N THR A 290 -5.15 17.40 -1.15
CA THR A 290 -4.77 18.17 0.04
C THR A 290 -3.64 17.51 0.83
N ILE A 291 -3.77 16.20 1.10
CA ILE A 291 -2.76 15.41 1.81
C ILE A 291 -1.50 15.27 0.94
N GLY A 292 -1.67 14.99 -0.35
CA GLY A 292 -0.56 14.86 -1.30
C GLY A 292 0.30 16.11 -1.37
N ASN A 293 -0.32 17.28 -1.52
CA ASN A 293 0.40 18.56 -1.55
C ASN A 293 1.15 18.84 -0.24
N GLU A 294 0.53 18.58 0.91
CA GLU A 294 1.18 18.80 2.20
C GLU A 294 2.39 17.87 2.41
N ILE A 295 2.23 16.57 2.13
CA ILE A 295 3.32 15.59 2.24
C ILE A 295 4.45 15.91 1.27
N CYS A 296 4.15 16.27 0.02
CA CYS A 296 5.16 16.71 -0.94
C CYS A 296 5.94 17.93 -0.43
N GLY A 297 5.26 18.92 0.17
CA GLY A 297 5.90 20.08 0.77
C GLY A 297 6.81 19.71 1.94
N ILE A 298 6.39 18.75 2.78
CA ILE A 298 7.19 18.24 3.90
C ILE A 298 8.44 17.52 3.40
N LEU A 299 8.31 16.60 2.43
CA LEU A 299 9.45 15.87 1.85
C LEU A 299 10.46 16.82 1.18
N ARG A 300 9.97 17.84 0.47
CA ARG A 300 10.83 18.91 -0.06
C ARG A 300 11.57 19.63 1.06
N SER A 301 10.88 19.99 2.13
CA SER A 301 11.50 20.68 3.26
C SER A 301 12.58 19.84 3.94
N TRP A 302 12.49 18.51 3.90
CA TRP A 302 13.53 17.61 4.40
C TRP A 302 14.75 17.59 3.49
N HIS A 303 14.52 17.48 2.18
CA HIS A 303 15.57 17.51 1.15
C HIS A 303 16.36 18.82 1.12
N GLU A 304 15.70 19.97 1.31
CA GLU A 304 16.34 21.29 1.25
C GLU A 304 17.12 21.67 2.53
N ARG A 305 17.01 20.89 3.61
CA ARG A 305 17.66 21.19 4.89
C ARG A 305 19.14 20.85 4.89
N ARG A 306 19.99 21.87 4.69
CA ARG A 306 21.45 21.75 4.61
C ARG A 306 22.17 21.54 5.95
N SER A 307 21.51 21.70 7.09
CA SER A 307 22.12 21.58 8.43
C SER A 307 22.33 20.12 8.86
N GLN A 308 23.28 19.87 9.77
CA GLN A 308 23.29 18.61 10.53
C GLN A 308 22.04 18.56 11.44
N PRO A 309 21.44 17.38 11.67
CA PRO A 309 21.80 16.04 11.17
C PRO A 309 21.19 15.68 9.80
N TRP A 310 20.45 16.59 9.15
CA TRP A 310 19.72 16.34 7.89
C TRP A 310 20.62 15.95 6.71
N ARG A 311 21.92 16.27 6.74
CA ARG A 311 22.95 15.78 5.79
C ARG A 311 23.00 14.25 5.66
N LYS A 312 22.58 13.52 6.69
CA LYS A 312 22.55 12.05 6.70
C LYS A 312 21.36 11.44 5.95
N LEU A 313 20.32 12.23 5.66
CA LEU A 313 19.11 11.72 5.02
C LEU A 313 19.29 11.59 3.50
N ARG A 314 18.73 10.53 2.92
CA ARG A 314 18.50 10.34 1.49
C ARG A 314 17.03 9.97 1.30
N LEU A 315 16.41 10.47 0.23
CA LEU A 315 15.03 10.17 -0.10
C LEU A 315 14.95 9.46 -1.44
N ILE A 316 14.19 8.37 -1.51
CA ILE A 316 13.77 7.72 -2.74
C ILE A 316 12.24 7.77 -2.79
N ILE A 317 11.66 8.35 -3.84
CA ILE A 317 10.21 8.38 -4.05
C ILE A 317 9.90 7.60 -5.32
N ILE A 318 9.07 6.56 -5.19
CA ILE A 318 8.61 5.77 -6.32
C ILE A 318 7.19 6.17 -6.68
N HIS A 319 7.00 6.61 -7.92
CA HIS A 319 5.69 7.02 -8.41
C HIS A 319 5.51 6.62 -9.88
N SER A 320 4.28 6.64 -10.36
CA SER A 320 3.89 6.04 -11.62
C SER A 320 3.61 7.04 -12.73
N THR A 321 3.13 8.23 -12.35
CA THR A 321 2.89 9.37 -13.26
C THR A 321 3.53 10.62 -12.73
N GLU A 322 3.60 11.69 -13.53
CA GLU A 322 3.96 13.00 -13.01
C GLU A 322 2.98 13.50 -11.94
N PHE A 323 3.49 14.34 -11.02
CA PHE A 323 2.71 14.95 -9.95
C PHE A 323 1.89 16.12 -10.50
N TYR A 324 0.72 15.84 -11.09
CA TYR A 324 -0.18 16.91 -11.54
C TYR A 324 -1.53 16.77 -10.85
N SER A 325 -1.96 17.84 -10.19
CA SER A 325 -3.40 18.12 -10.12
C SER A 325 -3.81 18.87 -11.39
N ASN A 326 -5.02 18.65 -11.87
CA ASN A 326 -5.53 19.21 -13.13
C ASN A 326 -5.56 20.75 -13.18
N TYR A 327 -5.39 21.41 -12.03
CA TYR A 327 -5.66 22.84 -11.90
C TYR A 327 -4.42 23.71 -11.83
N ASP A 328 -3.23 23.16 -11.56
CA ASP A 328 -2.05 24.01 -11.44
C ASP A 328 -0.75 23.24 -11.71
N PHE A 329 -0.26 23.37 -12.94
CA PHE A 329 0.96 22.71 -13.46
C PHE A 329 2.22 23.06 -12.66
N TYR A 330 2.15 24.09 -11.79
CA TYR A 330 3.23 24.57 -10.92
C TYR A 330 3.01 24.25 -9.43
N ALA A 331 1.90 23.63 -9.03
CA ALA A 331 1.55 23.53 -7.61
C ALA A 331 2.15 22.35 -6.85
N SER A 332 2.62 21.27 -7.52
CA SER A 332 3.22 20.19 -6.76
C SER A 332 4.57 20.63 -6.18
N PRO A 333 4.75 20.56 -4.84
CA PRO A 333 5.98 21.03 -4.22
C PRO A 333 7.23 20.29 -4.70
N LEU A 334 7.12 19.07 -5.23
CA LEU A 334 8.26 18.27 -5.70
C LEU A 334 8.66 18.54 -7.17
N ILE A 335 7.96 19.42 -7.89
CA ILE A 335 8.30 19.78 -9.27
C ILE A 335 9.70 20.41 -9.32
N GLY A 336 10.54 19.90 -10.24
CA GLY A 336 11.92 20.36 -10.40
C GLY A 336 12.87 20.00 -9.25
N VAL A 337 12.40 19.25 -8.24
CA VAL A 337 13.22 18.86 -7.08
C VAL A 337 13.75 17.45 -7.24
N GLY A 338 15.06 17.30 -7.02
CA GLY A 338 15.76 16.01 -7.06
C GLY A 338 16.04 15.51 -8.48
N TYR A 339 16.66 14.33 -8.56
CA TYR A 339 16.93 13.65 -9.84
C TYR A 339 15.76 12.72 -10.19
N VAL A 340 15.28 12.78 -11.43
CA VAL A 340 14.20 11.92 -11.94
C VAL A 340 14.77 10.79 -12.78
N ALA A 341 14.76 9.58 -12.23
CA ALA A 341 15.08 8.34 -12.91
C ALA A 341 13.82 7.78 -13.58
N SER A 342 13.73 7.87 -14.91
CA SER A 342 12.60 7.28 -15.66
C SER A 342 12.96 5.89 -16.17
N LEU A 343 12.15 4.87 -15.88
CA LEU A 343 12.39 3.52 -16.43
C LEU A 343 11.67 3.37 -17.77
N SER A 344 12.43 2.93 -18.77
CA SER A 344 11.90 2.45 -20.04
C SER A 344 11.58 0.96 -20.00
N ASP A 345 10.81 0.53 -20.98
CA ASP A 345 10.69 -0.89 -21.33
C ASP A 345 12.05 -1.49 -21.71
N PHE A 346 12.16 -2.81 -21.60
CA PHE A 346 13.36 -3.54 -21.99
C PHE A 346 13.56 -3.48 -23.51
N ASN A 347 14.82 -3.30 -23.92
CA ASN A 347 15.24 -3.57 -25.29
C ASN A 347 15.45 -5.08 -25.51
N ALA A 348 15.68 -5.51 -26.75
CA ALA A 348 15.82 -6.92 -27.09
C ALA A 348 16.93 -7.64 -26.32
N GLU A 349 18.08 -6.99 -26.09
CA GLU A 349 19.21 -7.55 -25.34
C GLU A 349 18.85 -7.76 -23.86
N GLN A 350 18.11 -6.82 -23.27
CA GLN A 350 17.61 -6.93 -21.91
C GLN A 350 16.55 -8.02 -21.78
N VAL A 351 15.67 -8.21 -22.77
CA VAL A 351 14.71 -9.33 -22.79
C VAL A 351 15.44 -10.66 -22.89
N LEU A 352 16.48 -10.76 -23.72
CA LEU A 352 17.31 -11.95 -23.83
C LEU A 352 18.00 -12.28 -22.50
N THR A 353 18.59 -11.27 -21.87
CA THR A 353 19.21 -11.40 -20.54
C THR A 353 18.18 -11.83 -19.51
N PHE A 354 16.97 -11.25 -19.55
CA PHE A 354 15.90 -11.58 -18.62
C PHE A 354 15.44 -13.03 -18.77
N ALA A 355 15.33 -13.53 -20.00
CA ALA A 355 15.03 -14.94 -20.25
C ALA A 355 16.13 -15.85 -19.68
N GLN A 356 17.40 -15.52 -19.93
CA GLN A 356 18.55 -16.32 -19.49
C GLN A 356 18.64 -16.43 -17.96
N VAL A 357 18.47 -15.33 -17.22
CA VAL A 357 18.51 -15.37 -15.74
C VAL A 357 17.33 -16.18 -15.16
N ASN A 358 16.23 -16.28 -15.91
CA ASN A 358 15.08 -17.13 -15.60
C ASN A 358 15.24 -18.57 -16.12
N GLY A 359 16.42 -18.97 -16.61
CA GLY A 359 16.68 -20.33 -17.09
C GLY A 359 16.03 -20.66 -18.43
N ILE A 360 15.59 -19.67 -19.19
CA ILE A 360 15.02 -19.83 -20.53
C ILE A 360 16.04 -19.40 -21.59
N ASN A 361 16.42 -20.33 -22.46
CA ASN A 361 17.34 -20.06 -23.57
C ASN A 361 16.56 -19.63 -24.81
N TRP A 362 16.30 -18.33 -24.94
CA TRP A 362 15.69 -17.77 -26.15
C TRP A 362 16.73 -17.40 -27.21
N THR A 363 16.31 -17.44 -28.47
CA THR A 363 17.01 -16.78 -29.57
C THR A 363 16.51 -15.35 -29.72
N LEU A 364 17.23 -14.50 -30.49
CA LEU A 364 16.72 -13.16 -30.86
C LEU A 364 15.40 -13.24 -31.64
N SER A 365 15.16 -14.32 -32.39
CA SER A 365 13.88 -14.53 -33.06
C SER A 365 12.74 -14.72 -32.06
N ASP A 366 12.96 -15.45 -30.98
CA ASP A 366 11.95 -15.67 -29.93
C ASP A 366 11.66 -14.37 -29.17
N VAL A 367 12.72 -13.60 -28.88
CA VAL A 367 12.60 -12.26 -28.31
C VAL A 367 11.73 -11.36 -29.18
N HIS A 368 11.96 -11.32 -30.50
CA HIS A 368 11.13 -10.52 -31.41
C HIS A 368 9.67 -11.01 -31.45
N LYS A 369 9.40 -12.33 -31.45
CA LYS A 369 8.03 -12.85 -31.36
C LYS A 369 7.31 -12.35 -30.10
N VAL A 370 7.99 -12.42 -28.95
CA VAL A 370 7.45 -11.96 -27.65
C VAL A 370 7.25 -10.45 -27.65
N MET A 371 8.26 -9.67 -28.05
CA MET A 371 8.20 -8.21 -28.04
C MET A 371 7.17 -7.66 -29.04
N ASN A 372 6.91 -8.34 -30.15
CA ASN A 372 5.82 -7.98 -31.06
C ASN A 372 4.45 -8.05 -30.39
N LEU A 373 4.27 -8.94 -29.40
CA LEU A 373 3.02 -9.07 -28.66
C LEU A 373 2.95 -8.10 -27.47
N VAL A 374 3.96 -8.12 -26.60
CA VAL A 374 3.90 -7.45 -25.28
C VAL A 374 4.84 -6.25 -25.13
N GLY A 375 5.57 -5.90 -26.19
CA GLY A 375 6.65 -4.93 -26.12
C GLY A 375 7.78 -5.39 -25.20
N GLY A 376 8.51 -4.43 -24.62
CA GLY A 376 9.54 -4.69 -23.63
C GLY A 376 9.06 -4.69 -22.18
N ASN A 377 7.76 -4.89 -21.92
CA ASN A 377 7.20 -4.77 -20.58
C ASN A 377 7.70 -5.90 -19.66
N PRO A 378 8.49 -5.61 -18.60
CA PRO A 378 9.13 -6.63 -17.78
C PRO A 378 8.15 -7.60 -17.10
N TYR A 379 6.98 -7.11 -16.67
CA TYR A 379 5.98 -7.93 -16.00
C TYR A 379 5.28 -8.88 -16.96
N LEU A 380 4.84 -8.39 -18.12
CA LEU A 380 4.21 -9.25 -19.13
C LEU A 380 5.18 -10.33 -19.63
N ILE A 381 6.45 -9.98 -19.82
CA ILE A 381 7.49 -10.94 -20.17
C ILE A 381 7.69 -11.96 -19.04
N LYS A 382 7.72 -11.54 -17.77
CA LYS A 382 7.83 -12.47 -16.62
C LYS A 382 6.68 -13.48 -16.61
N LEU A 383 5.45 -13.05 -16.88
CA LEU A 383 4.30 -13.95 -16.97
C LEU A 383 4.45 -15.01 -18.07
N ILE A 384 5.02 -14.64 -19.23
CA ILE A 384 5.38 -15.59 -20.29
C ILE A 384 6.46 -16.56 -19.80
N LEU A 385 7.54 -16.05 -19.23
CA LEU A 385 8.67 -16.86 -18.74
C LEU A 385 8.22 -17.90 -17.70
N VAL A 386 7.33 -17.52 -16.77
CA VAL A 386 6.76 -18.46 -15.78
C VAL A 386 6.06 -19.64 -16.48
N LYS A 387 5.28 -19.40 -17.53
CA LYS A 387 4.61 -20.49 -18.27
C LYS A 387 5.58 -21.37 -19.06
N LEU A 388 6.70 -20.82 -19.51
CA LEU A 388 7.75 -21.63 -20.13
C LEU A 388 8.49 -22.49 -19.10
N GLN A 389 8.70 -21.98 -17.88
CA GLN A 389 9.26 -22.76 -16.78
C GLN A 389 8.35 -23.91 -16.35
N GLU A 390 7.03 -23.76 -16.51
CA GLU A 390 6.02 -24.84 -16.35
C GLU A 390 6.04 -25.87 -17.50
N GLY A 391 6.92 -25.71 -18.50
CA GLY A 391 7.10 -26.65 -19.61
C GLY A 391 6.22 -26.40 -20.84
N LYS A 392 5.50 -25.27 -20.92
CA LYS A 392 4.75 -24.91 -22.14
C LYS A 392 5.70 -24.41 -23.24
N SER A 393 5.37 -24.67 -24.50
CA SER A 393 6.10 -24.08 -25.63
C SER A 393 5.75 -22.61 -25.81
N LEU A 394 6.69 -21.83 -26.38
CA LEU A 394 6.49 -20.41 -26.64
C LEU A 394 5.29 -20.17 -27.55
N GLU A 395 5.17 -20.94 -28.64
CA GLU A 395 4.07 -20.84 -29.59
C GLU A 395 2.72 -21.02 -28.91
N LYS A 396 2.60 -22.00 -28.00
CA LYS A 396 1.36 -22.24 -27.26
C LYS A 396 1.04 -21.10 -26.30
N VAL A 397 2.04 -20.58 -25.58
CA VAL A 397 1.83 -19.46 -24.64
C VAL A 397 1.37 -18.20 -25.37
N LEU A 398 1.94 -17.90 -26.55
CA LEU A 398 1.54 -16.75 -27.35
C LEU A 398 0.14 -16.92 -27.96
N ASP A 399 -0.20 -18.13 -28.41
CA ASP A 399 -1.55 -18.45 -28.92
C ASP A 399 -2.62 -18.35 -27.82
N ASP A 400 -2.38 -18.97 -26.66
CA ASP A 400 -3.28 -18.88 -25.50
C ASP A 400 -3.47 -17.42 -25.05
N ALA A 401 -2.40 -16.62 -25.05
CA ALA A 401 -2.46 -15.19 -24.71
C ALA A 401 -3.33 -14.38 -25.67
N LEU A 402 -3.21 -14.61 -26.98
CA LEU A 402 -4.02 -13.94 -28.01
C LEU A 402 -5.50 -14.33 -27.92
N GLN A 403 -5.81 -15.52 -27.40
CA GLN A 403 -7.18 -15.96 -27.12
C GLN A 403 -7.74 -15.45 -25.78
N GLY A 404 -7.04 -14.52 -25.11
CA GLY A 404 -7.44 -13.98 -23.80
C GLY A 404 -7.33 -14.98 -22.64
N ARG A 405 -6.57 -16.06 -22.81
CA ARG A 405 -6.33 -17.08 -21.78
C ARG A 405 -5.01 -16.80 -21.05
N GLU A 406 -4.35 -17.86 -20.57
CA GLU A 406 -3.14 -17.72 -19.77
C GLU A 406 -2.02 -17.13 -20.65
N PRO A 407 -1.10 -16.34 -20.08
CA PRO A 407 -0.90 -16.08 -18.66
C PRO A 407 -1.51 -14.77 -18.13
N PHE A 408 -2.29 -14.06 -18.93
CA PHE A 408 -2.64 -12.66 -18.65
C PHE A 408 -4.01 -12.45 -18.00
N GLN A 409 -4.80 -13.49 -17.72
CA GLN A 409 -6.20 -13.29 -17.30
C GLN A 409 -6.33 -12.47 -16.01
N SER A 410 -5.51 -12.74 -15.00
CA SER A 410 -5.55 -11.98 -13.74
C SER A 410 -5.20 -10.50 -13.95
N HIS A 411 -4.22 -10.24 -14.82
CA HIS A 411 -3.82 -8.88 -15.20
C HIS A 411 -4.96 -8.16 -15.94
N PHE A 412 -5.57 -8.82 -16.91
CA PHE A 412 -6.70 -8.29 -17.65
C PHE A 412 -7.93 -8.06 -16.78
N PHE A 413 -8.24 -8.98 -15.85
CA PHE A 413 -9.34 -8.83 -14.91
C PHE A 413 -9.20 -7.56 -14.06
N LEU A 414 -7.98 -7.27 -13.58
CA LEU A 414 -7.70 -6.07 -12.81
C LEU A 414 -7.87 -4.79 -13.67
N LEU A 415 -7.27 -4.76 -14.86
CA LEU A 415 -7.41 -3.63 -15.80
C LEU A 415 -8.89 -3.39 -16.17
N MET A 416 -9.63 -4.47 -16.42
CA MET A 416 -11.04 -4.42 -16.74
C MET A 416 -11.88 -3.83 -15.60
N ARG A 417 -11.53 -4.16 -14.35
CA ARG A 417 -12.20 -3.59 -13.17
C ARG A 417 -12.07 -2.06 -13.15
N TYR A 418 -10.87 -1.53 -13.41
CA TYR A 418 -10.65 -0.09 -13.49
C TYR A 418 -11.48 0.55 -14.62
N LEU A 419 -11.42 -0.01 -15.83
CA LEU A 419 -12.17 0.50 -16.99
C LEU A 419 -13.69 0.42 -16.78
N LYS A 420 -14.21 -0.63 -16.14
CA LYS A 420 -15.64 -0.76 -15.84
C LYS A 420 -16.11 0.23 -14.78
N SER A 421 -15.27 0.52 -13.79
CA SER A 421 -15.60 1.46 -12.70
C SER A 421 -15.60 2.94 -13.10
N ASN A 422 -14.97 3.30 -14.23
CA ASN A 422 -14.88 4.69 -14.69
C ASN A 422 -15.23 4.81 -16.18
N ALA A 423 -16.43 5.30 -16.47
CA ALA A 423 -16.95 5.43 -17.83
C ALA A 423 -16.12 6.38 -18.71
N ASN A 424 -15.61 7.48 -18.14
CA ASN A 424 -14.78 8.43 -18.86
C ASN A 424 -13.42 7.81 -19.23
N LEU A 425 -12.78 7.13 -18.28
CA LEU A 425 -11.53 6.40 -18.50
C LEU A 425 -11.66 5.40 -19.66
N ARG A 426 -12.73 4.60 -19.64
CA ARG A 426 -13.06 3.65 -20.71
C ARG A 426 -13.28 4.34 -22.06
N ASN A 427 -13.99 5.46 -22.09
CA ASN A 427 -14.26 6.18 -23.33
C ASN A 427 -12.99 6.78 -23.95
N ILE A 428 -12.10 7.33 -23.12
CA ILE A 428 -10.80 7.83 -23.58
C ILE A 428 -9.94 6.68 -24.11
N PHE A 429 -9.87 5.56 -23.38
CA PHE A 429 -9.11 4.41 -23.85
C PHE A 429 -9.65 3.84 -25.17
N ARG A 430 -10.98 3.81 -25.33
CA ARG A 430 -11.63 3.40 -26.59
C ARG A 430 -11.24 4.31 -27.76
N GLN A 431 -11.20 5.63 -27.55
CA GLN A 431 -10.75 6.56 -28.60
C GLN A 431 -9.30 6.29 -29.01
N ILE A 432 -8.42 5.99 -28.05
CA ILE A 432 -7.01 5.65 -28.31
C ILE A 432 -6.91 4.32 -29.09
N LEU A 433 -7.66 3.28 -28.68
CA LEU A 433 -7.73 1.99 -29.40
C LEU A 433 -8.18 2.17 -30.86
N GLN A 434 -9.15 3.06 -31.10
CA GLN A 434 -9.68 3.41 -32.42
C GLN A 434 -8.79 4.41 -33.19
N LYS A 435 -7.62 4.80 -32.64
CA LYS A 435 -6.72 5.81 -33.20
C LYS A 435 -7.41 7.14 -33.51
N LYS A 436 -8.43 7.51 -32.73
CA LYS A 436 -9.11 8.80 -32.82
C LYS A 436 -8.28 9.88 -32.15
N ALA A 437 -8.26 11.07 -32.76
CA ALA A 437 -7.61 12.24 -32.17
C ALA A 437 -8.32 12.65 -30.89
N LEU A 438 -7.55 12.80 -29.80
CA LEU A 438 -8.04 13.38 -28.56
C LEU A 438 -7.93 14.91 -28.63
N THR A 439 -8.86 15.59 -27.97
CA THR A 439 -8.75 17.05 -27.77
C THR A 439 -7.58 17.39 -26.84
N PRO A 440 -7.01 18.60 -26.91
CA PRO A 440 -5.94 19.03 -26.00
C PRO A 440 -6.30 18.94 -24.50
N ALA A 441 -7.58 19.14 -24.17
CA ALA A 441 -8.08 18.98 -22.80
C ALA A 441 -8.08 17.51 -22.36
N GLN A 442 -8.52 16.59 -23.24
CA GLN A 442 -8.48 15.16 -22.95
C GLN A 442 -7.06 14.64 -22.82
N MET A 443 -6.13 15.07 -23.68
CA MET A 443 -4.71 14.68 -23.62
C MET A 443 -4.05 15.01 -22.28
N LYS A 444 -4.51 16.08 -21.61
CA LYS A 444 -3.99 16.51 -20.30
C LYS A 444 -4.82 16.03 -19.11
N GLY A 445 -5.99 15.43 -19.36
CA GLY A 445 -6.94 15.06 -18.32
C GLY A 445 -6.54 13.84 -17.49
N GLU A 446 -7.15 13.72 -16.31
CA GLU A 446 -6.99 12.61 -15.35
C GLU A 446 -7.07 11.23 -16.00
N SER A 447 -7.99 11.01 -16.94
CA SER A 447 -8.14 9.71 -17.61
C SER A 447 -6.88 9.29 -18.37
N VAL A 448 -6.23 10.20 -19.10
CA VAL A 448 -4.99 9.87 -19.83
C VAL A 448 -3.88 9.55 -18.84
N GLN A 449 -3.72 10.37 -17.80
CA GLN A 449 -2.72 10.13 -16.76
C GLN A 449 -2.96 8.78 -16.07
N PHE A 450 -4.22 8.43 -15.79
CA PHE A 450 -4.56 7.15 -15.18
C PHE A 450 -4.28 5.96 -16.12
N LEU A 451 -4.52 6.09 -17.42
CA LEU A 451 -4.15 5.07 -18.41
C LEU A 451 -2.63 4.90 -18.53
N GLU A 452 -1.87 6.00 -18.51
CA GLU A 452 -0.40 5.98 -18.44
C GLU A 452 0.06 5.30 -17.14
N ARG A 453 -0.57 5.60 -16.00
CA ARG A 453 -0.31 4.98 -14.70
C ARG A 453 -0.45 3.46 -14.76
N LEU A 454 -1.56 2.99 -15.33
CA LEU A 454 -1.84 1.56 -15.54
C LEU A 454 -0.90 0.91 -16.57
N GLY A 455 -0.15 1.71 -17.34
CA GLY A 455 0.72 1.23 -18.40
C GLY A 455 -0.03 0.70 -19.61
N LEU A 456 -1.27 1.15 -19.84
CA LEU A 456 -2.09 0.77 -21.00
C LEU A 456 -1.69 1.53 -22.27
N ILE A 457 -1.16 2.74 -22.11
CA ILE A 457 -0.80 3.64 -23.20
C ILE A 457 0.61 4.20 -23.00
N HIS A 458 1.20 4.71 -24.08
CA HIS A 458 2.40 5.55 -24.04
C HIS A 458 2.26 6.75 -24.97
N LYS A 459 3.08 7.78 -24.73
CA LYS A 459 3.24 8.93 -25.63
C LYS A 459 4.27 8.61 -26.71
N SER A 460 3.88 8.76 -27.98
CA SER A 460 4.73 8.67 -29.16
C SER A 460 4.68 10.01 -29.88
N TYR A 461 5.73 10.82 -29.74
CA TYR A 461 5.75 12.22 -30.19
C TYR A 461 4.52 13.01 -29.69
N ASP A 462 3.59 13.35 -30.59
CA ASP A 462 2.37 14.12 -30.29
C ASP A 462 1.12 13.23 -30.09
N ASN A 463 1.24 11.91 -30.24
CA ASN A 463 0.13 10.98 -30.17
C ASN A 463 0.18 10.07 -28.92
N LEU A 464 -0.99 9.64 -28.49
CA LEU A 464 -1.16 8.60 -27.48
C LEU A 464 -1.49 7.29 -28.17
N GLU A 465 -0.72 6.26 -27.87
CA GLU A 465 -0.83 4.95 -28.50
C GLU A 465 -1.01 3.87 -27.44
N VAL A 466 -1.67 2.78 -27.82
CA VAL A 466 -1.77 1.58 -26.98
C VAL A 466 -0.39 0.96 -26.83
N ARG A 467 0.00 0.62 -25.60
CA ARG A 467 1.40 0.29 -25.30
C ARG A 467 1.94 -0.96 -26.01
N CYS A 468 1.08 -1.93 -26.28
CA CYS A 468 1.48 -3.17 -26.95
C CYS A 468 0.33 -3.81 -27.71
N ASN A 469 0.66 -4.68 -28.66
CA ASN A 469 -0.32 -5.37 -29.49
C ASN A 469 -1.27 -6.27 -28.68
N LEU A 470 -0.79 -6.86 -27.57
CA LEU A 470 -1.61 -7.64 -26.65
C LEU A 470 -2.84 -6.84 -26.18
N TYR A 471 -2.64 -5.57 -25.81
CA TYR A 471 -3.73 -4.71 -25.38
C TYR A 471 -4.62 -4.27 -26.53
N GLN A 472 -4.07 -4.06 -27.73
CA GLN A 472 -4.86 -3.77 -28.92
C GLN A 472 -5.83 -4.92 -29.21
N VAL A 473 -5.35 -6.16 -29.19
CA VAL A 473 -6.17 -7.37 -29.46
C VAL A 473 -7.17 -7.61 -28.34
N TYR A 474 -6.74 -7.63 -27.08
CA TYR A 474 -7.61 -8.01 -25.97
C TYR A 474 -8.74 -7.01 -25.70
N PHE A 475 -8.48 -5.72 -25.92
CA PHE A 475 -9.47 -4.67 -25.67
C PHE A 475 -10.21 -4.23 -26.93
N ASP A 476 -9.94 -4.83 -28.09
CA ASP A 476 -10.74 -4.61 -29.30
C ASP A 476 -12.20 -5.02 -29.08
N ASP A 477 -12.42 -6.12 -28.34
CA ASP A 477 -13.76 -6.61 -27.96
C ASP A 477 -14.52 -5.64 -27.01
N LEU A 478 -13.87 -4.60 -26.47
CA LEU A 478 -14.54 -3.53 -25.69
C LEU A 478 -15.15 -2.41 -26.57
N LEU A 479 -15.08 -2.57 -27.90
CA LEU A 479 -15.66 -1.66 -28.87
C LEU A 479 -17.18 -1.83 -29.04
N ASP A 480 -17.78 -2.85 -28.43
CA ASP A 480 -19.23 -3.05 -28.37
C ASP A 480 -19.91 -2.32 -27.18
#